data_AF-A0A6J1KMW3-F1
#
_entry.id   AF-A0A6J1KMW3-F1
#
_cell.length_a   1.000
_cell.length_b   1.000
_cell.length_c   1.000
_cell.angle_alpha   90.00
_cell.angle_beta   90.00
_cell.angle_gamma   90.00
#
_symmetry.space_group_name_H-M   'P 1'
#
loop_
_entity.id
_entity.type
_entity.pdbx_description
1 polymer ?
#
loop_
_entity_poly.entity_id
_entity_poly.type
_entity_poly.pdbx_seq_one_letter_code
_entity_poly.pdbx_strand_id
1 'polypeptide(L)'
;MLSTQHCERVQMDLTVQGSTTKHGISLQTLIRNSHNLSGPCLLIVGDTRGAIFGGLLECPLKPTPKRKYQGTNQTFVFTTKYGDPRLFRATGANPYYYICLNDLLAIGGGGSFALRLDDDLLNGSSGPCDTFDSLCLAHDPEFELKNVELWGFAHASRYLT
;
A
#
# COMPACT_ATOMS: atom_id res chain seq x y z
N MET A 1 -13.00 30.12 17.41
CA MET A 1 -11.63 29.72 17.78
C MET A 1 -11.29 28.49 16.96
N LEU A 2 -10.37 28.63 16.02
CA LEU A 2 -9.92 27.54 15.15
C LEU A 2 -9.11 26.56 16.00
N SER A 3 -9.65 25.36 16.24
CA SER A 3 -8.89 24.29 16.88
C SER A 3 -7.84 23.81 15.89
N THR A 4 -6.58 24.10 16.18
CA THR A 4 -5.41 23.55 15.52
C THR A 4 -5.52 22.02 15.53
N GLN A 5 -5.76 21.41 14.38
CA GLN A 5 -5.62 19.96 14.24
C GLN A 5 -4.13 19.63 14.45
N HIS A 6 -3.79 19.10 15.62
CA HIS A 6 -2.49 18.50 15.87
C HIS A 6 -2.44 17.19 15.08
N CYS A 7 -1.74 17.19 13.95
CA CYS A 7 -1.29 15.98 13.29
C CYS A 7 -0.08 15.46 14.07
N GLU A 8 -0.33 14.76 15.18
CA GLU A 8 0.72 13.99 15.81
C GLU A 8 1.02 12.79 14.92
N ARG A 9 2.16 12.86 14.25
CA ARG A 9 2.79 11.70 13.61
C ARG A 9 3.03 10.68 14.71
N VAL A 10 2.12 9.73 14.86
CA VAL A 10 2.42 8.47 15.53
C VAL A 10 3.33 7.71 14.58
N GLN A 11 4.61 8.06 14.62
CA GLN A 11 5.66 7.13 14.24
C GLN A 11 5.69 6.12 15.38
N MET A 12 4.84 5.10 15.28
CA MET A 12 5.25 3.84 15.86
C MET A 12 6.22 3.26 14.86
N ASP A 13 7.51 3.28 15.24
CA ASP A 13 8.49 2.42 14.62
C ASP A 13 7.84 1.04 14.54
N LEU A 14 7.48 0.64 13.33
CA LEU A 14 7.45 -0.77 13.03
C LEU A 14 8.86 -1.22 13.31
N THR A 15 9.05 -1.72 14.53
CA THR A 15 10.06 -2.70 14.83
C THR A 15 9.93 -3.68 13.69
N VAL A 16 10.87 -3.58 12.76
CA VAL A 16 11.34 -4.63 11.89
C VAL A 16 10.82 -6.00 12.36
N GLN A 17 9.60 -6.36 11.97
CA GLN A 17 9.12 -7.74 11.87
C GLN A 17 9.05 -8.12 10.39
N GLY A 18 9.98 -7.55 9.63
CA GLY A 18 10.14 -7.71 8.20
C GLY A 18 11.36 -6.96 7.66
N SER A 19 12.40 -6.68 8.48
CA SER A 19 13.71 -6.43 7.89
C SER A 19 14.07 -7.68 7.12
N THR A 20 14.38 -7.46 5.86
CA THR A 20 14.86 -8.40 4.86
C THR A 20 16.23 -8.97 5.24
N THR A 21 16.38 -9.50 6.45
CA THR A 21 17.63 -10.17 6.86
C THR A 21 17.43 -11.49 7.59
N LYS A 22 16.23 -11.91 8.04
CA LYS A 22 16.12 -13.26 8.68
C LYS A 22 14.91 -14.17 8.41
N HIS A 23 13.84 -13.79 7.71
CA HIS A 23 12.76 -14.73 7.34
C HIS A 23 12.23 -14.44 5.93
N GLY A 24 11.95 -15.50 5.16
CA GLY A 24 11.61 -15.45 3.74
C GLY A 24 10.56 -14.38 3.39
N ILE A 25 10.93 -13.51 2.46
CA ILE A 25 10.08 -12.44 1.94
C ILE A 25 8.99 -13.12 1.09
N SER A 26 7.75 -13.10 1.55
CA SER A 26 6.62 -13.58 0.74
C SER A 26 5.36 -12.80 1.05
N LEU A 27 4.54 -12.62 0.02
CA LEU A 27 3.26 -11.94 0.12
C LEU A 27 2.35 -12.63 1.14
N GLN A 28 2.40 -13.96 1.23
CA GLN A 28 1.62 -14.71 2.22
C GLN A 28 1.99 -14.35 3.66
N THR A 29 3.28 -14.11 3.93
CA THR A 29 3.72 -13.65 5.26
C THR A 29 3.22 -12.23 5.53
N LEU A 30 3.26 -11.33 4.55
CA LEU A 30 2.70 -9.98 4.67
C LEU A 30 1.19 -10.02 4.97
N ILE A 31 0.44 -10.83 4.22
CA ILE A 31 -1.01 -11.03 4.41
C ILE A 31 -1.28 -11.57 5.81
N ARG A 32 -0.56 -12.61 6.25
CA ARG A 32 -0.69 -13.16 7.60
C ARG A 32 -0.43 -12.11 8.67
N ASN A 33 0.61 -11.31 8.52
CA ASN A 33 0.96 -10.25 9.48
C ASN A 33 -0.06 -9.11 9.48
N SER A 34 -0.75 -8.85 8.36
CA SER A 34 -1.81 -7.83 8.29
C SER A 34 -2.99 -8.12 9.21
N HIS A 35 -3.18 -9.38 9.66
CA HIS A 35 -4.18 -9.73 10.67
C HIS A 35 -3.97 -9.10 12.04
N ASN A 36 -2.75 -8.63 12.32
CA ASN A 36 -2.45 -7.88 13.54
C ASN A 36 -2.86 -6.40 13.44
N LEU A 37 -3.31 -5.96 12.26
CA LEU A 37 -3.73 -4.59 11.98
C LEU A 37 -5.24 -4.54 11.77
N SER A 38 -5.88 -3.48 12.23
CA SER A 38 -7.30 -3.24 12.04
C SER A 38 -7.54 -1.82 11.53
N GLY A 39 -8.37 -1.70 10.50
CA GLY A 39 -8.71 -0.41 9.89
C GLY A 39 -7.77 -0.05 8.73
N PRO A 40 -7.61 1.25 8.41
CA PRO A 40 -6.74 1.66 7.32
C PRO A 40 -5.30 1.20 7.55
N CYS A 41 -4.59 0.92 6.46
CA CYS A 41 -3.18 0.60 6.51
C CYS A 41 -2.46 1.13 5.27
N LEU A 42 -1.24 1.61 5.43
CA LEU A 42 -0.42 2.19 4.38
C LEU A 42 0.61 1.16 3.91
N LEU A 43 0.46 0.70 2.67
CA LEU A 43 1.48 -0.08 1.99
C LEU A 43 2.53 0.89 1.43
N ILE A 44 3.79 0.68 1.79
CA ILE A 44 4.94 1.45 1.33
C ILE A 44 5.90 0.50 0.64
N VAL A 45 6.32 0.88 -0.55
CA VAL A 45 7.19 0.12 -1.44
C VAL A 45 8.32 1.03 -1.89
N GLY A 46 9.55 0.52 -1.87
CA GLY A 46 10.69 1.18 -2.48
C GLY A 46 11.31 0.33 -3.57
N ASP A 47 11.62 0.96 -4.70
CA ASP A 47 12.41 0.33 -5.76
C ASP A 47 13.93 0.48 -5.53
N THR A 48 14.71 -0.28 -6.30
CA THR A 48 16.18 -0.23 -6.25
C THR A 48 16.77 1.08 -6.76
N ARG A 49 15.99 1.93 -7.45
CA ARG A 49 16.40 3.27 -7.92
C ARG A 49 16.10 4.37 -6.90
N GLY A 50 15.44 4.05 -5.79
CA GLY A 50 15.20 4.96 -4.67
C GLY A 50 13.86 5.68 -4.70
N ALA A 51 12.94 5.37 -5.61
CA ALA A 51 11.59 5.88 -5.51
C ALA A 51 10.81 5.13 -4.43
N ILE A 52 10.11 5.87 -3.58
CA ILE A 52 9.18 5.34 -2.57
C ILE A 52 7.75 5.65 -3.04
N PHE A 53 6.92 4.63 -3.10
CA PHE A 53 5.53 4.71 -3.57
C PHE A 53 4.68 3.67 -2.86
N GLY A 54 3.37 3.71 -3.07
CA GLY A 54 2.49 2.78 -2.37
C GLY A 54 1.04 3.23 -2.39
N GLY A 55 0.27 2.76 -1.43
CA GLY A 55 -1.14 3.11 -1.31
C GLY A 55 -1.76 2.78 0.03
N LEU A 56 -2.86 3.46 0.31
CA LEU A 56 -3.70 3.19 1.48
C LEU A 56 -4.68 2.06 1.15
N LEU A 57 -4.70 1.04 1.99
CA LEU A 57 -5.57 -0.13 1.92
C LEU A 57 -6.35 -0.27 3.23
N GLU A 58 -7.22 -1.28 3.28
CA GLU A 58 -7.89 -1.71 4.51
C GLU A 58 -7.29 -3.03 4.99
N CYS A 59 -6.97 -3.07 6.28
CA CYS A 59 -6.46 -4.25 6.96
C CYS A 59 -7.55 -4.88 7.86
N PRO A 60 -7.55 -6.22 7.99
CA PRO A 60 -6.58 -7.15 7.40
C PRO A 60 -6.75 -7.31 5.89
N LEU A 61 -5.64 -7.58 5.20
CA LEU A 61 -5.67 -7.94 3.79
C LEU A 61 -6.35 -9.30 3.65
N LYS A 62 -7.43 -9.35 2.86
CA LYS A 62 -8.26 -10.55 2.71
C LYS A 62 -8.04 -11.16 1.33
N PRO A 63 -7.22 -12.21 1.20
CA PRO A 63 -7.03 -12.87 -0.08
C PRO A 63 -8.34 -13.51 -0.54
N THR A 64 -8.67 -13.32 -1.81
CA THR A 64 -9.85 -13.94 -2.44
C THR A 64 -9.43 -15.07 -3.38
N PRO A 65 -10.24 -16.14 -3.53
CA PRO A 65 -9.89 -17.28 -4.39
C PRO A 65 -9.91 -16.96 -5.89
N LYS A 66 -10.54 -15.84 -6.28
CA LYS A 66 -10.58 -15.32 -7.65
C LYS A 66 -10.25 -13.84 -7.62
N ARG A 67 -9.87 -13.29 -8.78
CA ARG A 67 -9.69 -11.84 -8.96
C ARG A 67 -10.99 -11.10 -8.65
N LYS A 68 -11.03 -10.44 -7.50
CA LYS A 68 -12.14 -9.62 -7.05
C LYS A 68 -11.59 -8.32 -6.49
N TYR A 69 -12.09 -7.20 -7.01
CA TYR A 69 -11.78 -5.90 -6.45
C TYR A 69 -12.43 -5.73 -5.07
N GLN A 70 -11.67 -5.14 -4.16
CA GLN A 70 -11.98 -4.86 -2.77
C GLN A 70 -11.64 -3.40 -2.47
N GLY A 71 -12.04 -2.92 -1.28
CA GLY A 71 -11.74 -1.57 -0.82
C GLY A 71 -12.85 -0.55 -1.07
N THR A 72 -12.54 0.69 -0.70
CA THR A 72 -13.45 1.84 -0.77
C THR A 72 -12.77 3.02 -1.47
N ASN A 73 -13.53 4.10 -1.72
CA ASN A 73 -12.99 5.33 -2.29
C ASN A 73 -11.99 6.08 -1.37
N GLN A 74 -11.77 5.59 -0.15
CA GLN A 74 -10.71 6.08 0.73
C GLN A 74 -9.32 5.60 0.30
N THR A 75 -9.25 4.52 -0.49
CA THR A 75 -8.02 4.04 -1.12
C THR A 75 -7.41 5.16 -1.96
N PHE A 76 -6.11 5.35 -1.83
CA PHE A 76 -5.33 6.25 -2.66
C PHE A 76 -3.97 5.61 -2.94
N VAL A 77 -3.29 6.09 -3.98
CA VAL A 77 -1.88 5.75 -4.24
C VAL A 77 -1.00 6.99 -4.15
N PHE A 78 0.28 6.80 -3.91
CA PHE A 78 1.25 7.89 -3.86
C PHE A 78 2.60 7.49 -4.46
N THR A 79 3.39 8.49 -4.84
CA THR A 79 4.79 8.30 -5.26
C THR A 79 5.65 9.51 -4.92
N THR A 80 6.93 9.26 -4.66
CA THR A 80 7.99 10.26 -4.45
C THR A 80 8.96 10.35 -5.64
N LYS A 81 8.67 9.68 -6.77
CA LYS A 81 9.51 9.65 -7.98
C LYS A 81 9.98 11.05 -8.45
N TYR A 82 9.19 12.09 -8.18
CA TYR A 82 9.45 13.47 -8.62
C TYR A 82 10.08 14.35 -7.52
N GLY A 83 10.61 13.76 -6.45
CA GLY A 83 11.14 14.46 -5.28
C GLY A 83 10.11 14.57 -4.17
N ASP A 84 9.06 15.37 -4.38
CA ASP A 84 7.98 15.53 -3.40
C ASP A 84 6.93 14.41 -3.51
N PRO A 85 6.33 13.95 -2.39
CA PRO A 85 5.23 13.01 -2.41
C PRO A 85 4.02 13.57 -3.18
N ARG A 86 3.58 12.84 -4.21
CA ARG A 86 2.34 13.11 -4.95
C ARG A 86 1.30 12.05 -4.61
N LEU A 87 0.09 12.52 -4.32
CA LEU A 87 -1.04 11.71 -3.91
C LEU A 87 -2.10 11.65 -5.02
N PHE A 88 -2.59 10.46 -5.33
CA PHE A 88 -3.64 10.21 -6.32
C PHE A 88 -4.82 9.53 -5.62
N ARG A 89 -5.95 10.24 -5.54
CA ARG A 89 -7.17 9.75 -4.89
C ARG A 89 -8.10 9.11 -5.90
N ALA A 90 -9.01 8.27 -5.43
CA ALA A 90 -10.03 7.67 -6.27
C ALA A 90 -10.80 8.74 -7.05
N THR A 91 -10.86 8.59 -8.38
CA THR A 91 -11.53 9.52 -9.30
C THR A 91 -13.05 9.35 -9.30
N GLY A 92 -13.52 8.19 -8.85
CA GLY A 92 -14.93 7.78 -8.98
C GLY A 92 -15.28 7.19 -10.34
N ALA A 93 -14.32 7.06 -11.27
CA ALA A 93 -14.56 6.47 -12.59
C ALA A 93 -14.95 4.99 -12.52
N ASN A 94 -14.35 4.24 -11.58
CA ASN A 94 -14.64 2.83 -11.34
C ASN A 94 -14.27 2.44 -9.89
N PRO A 95 -14.85 1.35 -9.34
CA PRO A 95 -14.53 0.86 -8.01
C PRO A 95 -13.38 -0.17 -7.99
N TYR A 96 -12.37 -0.04 -8.86
CA TYR A 96 -11.27 -1.00 -8.99
C TYR A 96 -10.10 -0.70 -8.05
N TYR A 97 -10.37 -0.60 -6.74
CA TYR A 97 -9.40 -0.06 -5.78
C TYR A 97 -8.21 -0.97 -5.50
N TYR A 98 -8.42 -2.24 -5.12
CA TYR A 98 -7.33 -3.21 -5.02
C TYR A 98 -7.81 -4.66 -5.13
N ILE A 99 -6.90 -5.58 -5.45
CA ILE A 99 -7.08 -7.03 -5.48
C ILE A 99 -6.03 -7.62 -4.55
N CYS A 100 -6.45 -8.55 -3.69
CA CYS A 100 -5.56 -9.37 -2.88
C CYS A 100 -5.85 -10.83 -3.18
N LEU A 101 -4.84 -11.54 -3.69
CA LEU A 101 -4.79 -13.00 -3.82
C LEU A 101 -3.65 -13.52 -2.93
N ASN A 102 -3.46 -14.83 -2.87
CA ASN A 102 -2.35 -15.42 -2.12
C ASN A 102 -0.99 -15.18 -2.80
N ASP A 103 -1.01 -14.88 -4.09
CA ASP A 103 0.13 -14.77 -5.00
C ASP A 103 0.21 -13.39 -5.71
N LEU A 104 -0.70 -12.47 -5.39
CA LEU A 104 -0.79 -11.17 -6.04
C LEU A 104 -1.42 -10.14 -5.11
N LEU A 105 -0.77 -8.99 -4.95
CA LEU A 105 -1.40 -7.78 -4.41
C LEU A 105 -1.33 -6.69 -5.48
N ALA A 106 -2.48 -6.17 -5.88
CA ALA A 106 -2.56 -5.12 -6.89
C ALA A 106 -3.48 -3.98 -6.45
N ILE A 107 -3.10 -2.74 -6.72
CA ILE A 107 -3.81 -1.50 -6.33
C ILE A 107 -4.09 -0.68 -7.59
N GLY A 108 -5.33 -0.23 -7.75
CA GLY A 108 -5.84 0.61 -8.85
C GLY A 108 -5.97 -0.15 -10.15
N GLY A 109 -7.08 0.01 -10.88
CA GLY A 109 -7.31 -0.66 -12.15
C GLY A 109 -7.93 0.24 -13.21
N GLY A 110 -8.52 -0.37 -14.23
CA GLY A 110 -9.03 0.33 -15.42
C GLY A 110 -7.88 0.69 -16.35
N GLY A 111 -7.38 -0.29 -17.09
CA GLY A 111 -6.09 -0.22 -17.80
C GLY A 111 -5.04 -1.10 -17.12
N SER A 112 -3.93 -0.51 -16.67
CA SER A 112 -2.90 -1.21 -15.89
C SER A 112 -3.21 -1.15 -14.39
N PHE A 113 -2.39 -1.83 -13.58
CA PHE A 113 -2.40 -1.62 -12.13
C PHE A 113 -1.52 -0.43 -11.76
N ALA A 114 -1.97 0.45 -10.85
CA ALA A 114 -1.11 1.52 -10.34
C ALA A 114 0.08 0.94 -9.58
N LEU A 115 -0.14 -0.15 -8.85
CA LEU A 115 0.90 -0.93 -8.19
C LEU A 115 0.50 -2.41 -8.22
N ARG A 116 1.43 -3.27 -8.61
CA ARG A 116 1.33 -4.72 -8.53
C ARG A 116 2.57 -5.26 -7.84
N LEU A 117 2.37 -6.18 -6.91
CA LEU A 117 3.41 -6.95 -6.22
C LEU A 117 3.13 -8.44 -6.43
N ASP A 118 4.18 -9.18 -6.77
CA ASP A 118 4.11 -10.63 -6.94
C ASP A 118 4.32 -11.38 -5.61
N ASP A 119 4.23 -12.71 -5.63
CA ASP A 119 4.14 -13.58 -4.46
C ASP A 119 5.42 -13.64 -3.61
N ASP A 120 6.57 -13.48 -4.26
CA ASP A 120 7.90 -13.47 -3.63
C ASP A 120 8.32 -12.09 -3.11
N LEU A 121 7.55 -11.04 -3.41
CA LEU A 121 7.88 -9.64 -3.12
C LEU A 121 9.30 -9.26 -3.55
N LEU A 122 9.78 -9.82 -4.66
CA LEU A 122 11.04 -9.44 -5.32
C LEU A 122 10.81 -8.48 -6.48
N ASN A 123 9.69 -8.67 -7.19
CA ASN A 123 9.35 -7.87 -8.37
C ASN A 123 7.94 -7.28 -8.25
N GLY A 124 7.74 -6.20 -8.98
CA GLY A 124 6.44 -5.57 -9.12
C GLY A 124 6.34 -4.79 -10.41
N SER A 125 5.12 -4.34 -10.70
CA SER A 125 4.84 -3.49 -11.84
C SER A 125 3.93 -2.32 -11.50
N SER A 126 4.04 -1.25 -12.28
CA SER A 126 3.28 -0.02 -12.10
C SER A 126 3.00 0.62 -13.45
N GLY A 127 1.74 0.95 -13.71
CA GLY A 127 1.32 1.57 -14.94
C GLY A 127 0.19 2.57 -14.74
N PRO A 128 -0.23 3.24 -15.83
CA PRO A 128 -1.35 4.16 -15.77
C PRO A 128 -2.66 3.43 -15.43
N CYS A 129 -3.49 4.02 -14.58
CA CYS A 129 -4.79 3.46 -14.22
C CYS A 129 -5.88 4.53 -14.10
N ASP A 130 -7.10 4.18 -14.52
CA ASP A 130 -8.25 5.07 -14.50
C ASP A 130 -8.81 5.30 -13.09
N THR A 131 -8.67 4.32 -12.18
CA THR A 131 -9.22 4.42 -10.81
C THR A 131 -8.69 5.63 -10.05
N PHE A 132 -7.41 5.97 -10.25
CA PHE A 132 -6.73 7.04 -9.54
C PHE A 132 -6.23 8.16 -10.47
N ASP A 133 -6.38 8.01 -11.79
CA ASP A 133 -5.74 8.88 -12.79
C ASP A 133 -4.23 9.04 -12.51
N SER A 134 -3.61 7.94 -12.07
CA SER A 134 -2.18 7.91 -11.76
C SER A 134 -1.41 7.40 -12.97
N LEU A 135 -0.23 7.96 -13.21
CA LEU A 135 0.78 7.36 -14.08
C LEU A 135 1.57 6.28 -13.33
N CYS A 136 2.61 5.73 -13.96
CA CYS A 136 3.58 4.86 -13.30
C CYS A 136 4.15 5.53 -12.04
N LEU A 137 3.91 4.89 -10.89
CA LEU A 137 4.33 5.32 -9.56
C LEU A 137 5.81 5.04 -9.34
N ALA A 138 6.29 3.94 -9.90
CA ALA A 138 7.68 3.54 -9.83
C ALA A 138 8.52 4.28 -10.88
N HIS A 139 9.83 4.11 -10.76
CA HIS A 139 10.76 4.72 -11.68
C HIS A 139 10.61 4.14 -13.11
N ASP A 140 10.45 2.82 -13.22
CA ASP A 140 10.16 2.07 -14.46
C ASP A 140 8.87 1.25 -14.31
N PRO A 141 8.19 0.87 -15.41
CA PRO A 141 6.95 0.10 -15.34
C PRO A 141 7.08 -1.27 -14.69
N GLU A 142 8.24 -1.91 -14.81
CA GLU A 142 8.63 -3.13 -14.11
C GLU A 142 9.82 -2.79 -13.22
N PHE A 143 9.83 -3.26 -11.97
CA PHE A 143 10.85 -2.89 -11.02
C PHE A 143 11.16 -4.01 -10.02
N GLU A 144 12.39 -3.99 -9.53
CA GLU A 144 12.83 -4.81 -8.40
C GLU A 144 12.53 -4.09 -7.09
N LEU A 145 12.03 -4.84 -6.12
CA LEU A 145 11.67 -4.37 -4.80
C LEU A 145 12.91 -4.35 -3.91
N LYS A 146 13.17 -3.18 -3.31
CA LYS A 146 14.19 -3.03 -2.27
C LYS A 146 13.61 -3.27 -0.89
N ASN A 147 12.43 -2.72 -0.62
CA ASN A 147 11.70 -2.88 0.62
C ASN A 147 10.19 -2.84 0.39
N VAL A 148 9.47 -3.55 1.25
CA VAL A 148 8.00 -3.53 1.34
C VAL A 148 7.63 -3.44 2.81
N GLU A 149 6.80 -2.48 3.15
CA GLU A 149 6.34 -2.22 4.50
C GLU A 149 4.83 -2.02 4.53
N LEU A 150 4.17 -2.50 5.57
CA LEU A 150 2.73 -2.34 5.76
C LEU A 150 2.47 -1.75 7.15
N TRP A 151 1.95 -0.53 7.17
CA TRP A 151 1.77 0.28 8.36
C TRP A 151 0.30 0.36 8.74
N GLY A 152 -0.08 -0.07 9.93
CA GLY A 152 -1.42 0.17 10.46
C GLY A 152 -1.50 1.46 11.26
N PHE A 153 -2.70 2.04 11.37
CA PHE A 153 -2.95 3.18 12.25
C PHE A 153 -3.53 2.67 13.58
N ALA A 154 -2.79 2.80 14.67
CA ALA A 154 -3.33 2.52 16.00
C ALA A 154 -4.28 3.65 16.41
N HIS A 155 -5.49 3.32 16.87
CA HIS A 155 -6.25 4.26 17.68
C HIS A 155 -5.47 4.45 18.98
N ALA A 156 -5.09 5.68 19.31
CA ALA A 156 -4.80 6.01 20.70
C ALA A 156 -6.06 5.65 21.48
N SER A 157 -5.98 4.63 22.35
CA SER A 157 -6.99 4.44 23.38
C SER A 157 -7.09 5.77 24.11
N ARG A 158 -8.22 6.47 23.96
CA ARG A 158 -8.59 7.50 24.92
C ARG A 158 -8.41 6.86 26.30
N TYR A 159 -7.56 7.48 27.10
CA TYR A 159 -7.40 7.20 28.52
C TYR A 159 -8.75 6.71 29.09
N LEU A 160 -8.81 5.45 29.47
CA LEU A 160 -9.85 4.95 30.35
C LEU A 160 -9.53 5.57 31.72
N THR A 161 -10.16 6.71 32.01
CA THR A 161 -10.33 7.23 33.38
C THR A 161 -11.46 6.49 34.06
#